data_AF-A0A3Q0D260-F1
#
_entry.id   AF-A0A3Q0D260-F1
#
_cell.length_a   1.000
_cell.length_b   1.000
_cell.length_c   1.000
_cell.angle_alpha   90.00
_cell.angle_beta   90.00
_cell.angle_gamma   90.00
#
_symmetry.space_group_name_H-M   'P 1'
#
loop_
_entity.id
_entity.type
_entity.pdbx_description
1 polymer ?
#
loop_
_entity_poly.entity_id
_entity_poly.type
_entity_poly.pdbx_seq_one_letter_code
_entity_poly.pdbx_strand_id
1 'polypeptide(L)'
;MTHNGNLNGKAKFEARVPAFYYVPQASDCLVLKEQWIRAKYERQEFMANEKAVSPPGDREVFLWKRGRDNAQFLRRRFVLLAREGLLKYYTKEEGKTPKAVINIKDLNATFQTEKIGHPHGLQITYRREGHTRNLFVYHDSGKEIVDWFNALRAARLQYLKLAFPDLPESELVPLITRNYLKQGFMEKTGPKQREPFKKRWFALDPLERRLLYYKNPLDAFEQGQVLLGRNEQGYEVCEDLPKGIRGNRWKAGLTVITPERKFIFTCPSEKEQREWLESLRGVLSSPLSPLQLLNASAESRCGLR
;
A
#
# COMPACT_ATOMS: atom_id res chain seq x y z
N MET A 1 27.43 17.83 25.76
CA MET A 1 26.55 16.83 25.12
C MET A 1 27.01 15.38 25.36
N THR A 2 27.63 15.05 26.50
CA THR A 2 28.17 13.71 26.81
C THR A 2 27.23 12.82 27.62
N HIS A 3 26.14 13.37 28.17
CA HIS A 3 25.19 12.63 29.03
C HIS A 3 23.86 12.26 28.33
N ASN A 4 23.57 12.84 27.15
CA ASN A 4 22.32 12.63 26.41
C ASN A 4 22.62 12.06 25.00
N GLY A 5 23.18 10.85 24.94
CA GLY A 5 23.37 10.14 23.67
C GLY A 5 22.05 9.63 23.08
N ASN A 6 22.06 9.27 21.79
CA ASN A 6 20.89 8.72 21.08
C ASN A 6 20.25 7.53 21.81
N LEU A 7 21.04 6.73 22.52
CA LEU A 7 20.57 5.61 23.34
C LEU A 7 19.70 6.06 24.52
N ASN A 8 20.15 7.09 25.27
CA ASN A 8 19.38 7.66 26.37
C ASN A 8 18.09 8.34 25.88
N GLY A 9 18.16 8.99 24.71
CA GLY A 9 16.99 9.56 24.04
C GLY A 9 15.96 8.50 23.67
N LYS A 10 16.38 7.38 23.08
CA LYS A 10 15.48 6.25 22.77
C LYS A 10 14.88 5.63 24.02
N ALA A 11 15.69 5.33 25.03
CA ALA A 11 15.23 4.74 26.29
C ALA A 11 14.16 5.61 26.99
N LYS A 12 14.24 6.94 26.86
CA LYS A 12 13.28 7.87 27.45
C LYS A 12 12.04 8.12 26.59
N PHE A 13 12.23 8.50 25.32
CA PHE A 13 11.17 9.01 24.45
C PHE A 13 10.56 7.95 23.52
N GLU A 14 11.10 6.73 23.50
CA GLU A 14 10.60 5.59 22.73
C GLU A 14 10.30 4.39 23.64
N ALA A 15 10.14 4.61 24.95
CA ALA A 15 10.00 3.55 25.96
C ALA A 15 8.78 2.65 25.74
N ARG A 16 7.68 3.20 25.20
CA ARG A 16 6.39 2.52 25.04
C ARG A 16 5.80 2.69 23.64
N VAL A 17 6.63 2.69 22.60
CA VAL A 17 6.15 2.77 21.21
C VAL A 17 5.34 1.50 20.89
N PRO A 18 4.04 1.61 20.56
CA PRO A 18 3.25 0.43 20.22
C PRO A 18 3.77 -0.25 18.96
N ALA A 19 3.73 -1.58 18.89
CA ALA A 19 4.21 -2.34 17.73
C ALA A 19 3.52 -1.95 16.40
N PHE A 20 2.26 -1.51 16.46
CA PHE A 20 1.56 -1.02 15.28
C PHE A 20 1.99 0.39 14.86
N TYR A 21 2.63 1.18 15.71
CA TYR A 21 2.98 2.56 15.39
C TYR A 21 4.04 2.60 14.29
N TYR A 22 3.82 3.38 13.23
CA TYR A 22 4.76 3.47 12.12
C TYR A 22 5.97 4.31 12.50
N VAL A 23 7.16 3.71 12.48
CA VAL A 23 8.44 4.41 12.67
C VAL A 23 9.01 4.78 11.30
N PRO A 24 9.12 6.08 10.97
CA PRO A 24 9.52 6.52 9.64
C PRO A 24 10.98 6.21 9.32
N GLN A 25 11.22 5.93 8.04
CA GLN A 25 12.51 5.73 7.41
C GLN A 25 12.98 7.02 6.71
N ALA A 26 14.24 7.06 6.27
CA ALA A 26 14.82 8.24 5.62
C ALA A 26 14.05 8.68 4.36
N SER A 27 13.60 7.70 3.56
CA SER A 27 12.85 7.90 2.32
C SER A 27 11.37 8.24 2.50
N ASP A 28 10.84 8.20 3.73
CA ASP A 28 9.44 8.52 3.98
C ASP A 28 9.13 10.01 3.78
N CYS A 29 7.85 10.30 3.54
CA CYS A 29 7.35 11.66 3.36
C CYS A 29 7.54 12.52 4.63
N LEU A 30 7.59 13.84 4.45
CA LEU A 30 7.88 14.79 5.53
C LEU A 30 6.89 14.70 6.69
N VAL A 31 5.59 14.53 6.43
CA VAL A 31 4.57 14.46 7.48
C VAL A 31 4.80 13.30 8.45
N LEU A 32 5.24 12.13 7.96
CA LEU A 32 5.56 11.00 8.84
C LEU A 32 6.77 11.31 9.74
N LYS A 33 7.83 11.90 9.16
CA LYS A 33 9.04 12.28 9.90
C LYS A 33 8.76 13.37 10.93
N GLU A 34 8.05 14.42 10.53
CA GLU A 34 7.66 15.51 11.42
C GLU A 34 6.80 15.01 12.57
N GLN A 35 5.72 14.26 12.28
CA GLN A 35 4.81 13.81 13.32
C GLN A 35 5.43 12.77 14.25
N TRP A 36 6.41 11.99 13.79
CA TRP A 36 7.22 11.13 14.67
C TRP A 36 8.07 11.94 15.65
N ILE A 37 8.77 12.97 15.16
CA ILE A 37 9.58 13.86 16.02
C ILE A 37 8.69 14.55 17.04
N ARG A 38 7.55 15.12 16.61
CA ARG A 38 6.59 15.76 17.50
C ARG A 38 5.96 14.78 18.49
N ALA A 39 5.61 13.56 18.08
CA ALA A 39 5.10 12.52 18.97
C ALA A 39 6.08 12.22 20.11
N LYS A 40 7.38 12.12 19.79
CA LYS A 40 8.43 11.81 20.77
C LYS A 40 8.74 12.97 21.72
N TYR A 41 8.95 14.17 21.19
CA TYR A 41 9.59 15.24 21.96
C TYR A 41 8.63 16.35 22.40
N GLU A 42 7.65 16.68 21.55
CA GLU A 42 6.66 17.72 21.84
C GLU A 42 5.52 17.15 22.68
N ARG A 43 4.93 16.03 22.23
CA ARG A 43 3.76 15.41 22.87
C ARG A 43 4.11 14.26 23.81
N GLN A 44 5.34 13.75 23.69
CA GLN A 44 5.91 12.73 24.58
C GLN A 44 5.05 11.46 24.72
N GLU A 45 4.39 11.06 23.62
CA GLU A 45 3.35 10.02 23.56
C GLU A 45 3.84 8.61 23.95
N PHE A 46 5.16 8.39 24.04
CA PHE A 46 5.75 7.05 24.27
C PHE A 46 6.63 6.96 25.52
N MET A 47 6.58 7.94 26.43
CA MET A 47 7.36 7.88 27.67
C MET A 47 6.80 6.83 28.65
N ALA A 48 7.65 6.31 29.54
CA ALA A 48 7.28 5.26 30.49
C ALA A 48 6.20 5.69 31.52
N ASN A 49 6.09 6.99 31.79
CA ASN A 49 5.17 7.56 32.79
C ASN A 49 3.74 7.71 32.26
N GLU A 50 3.55 7.63 30.94
CA GLU A 50 2.25 7.60 30.28
C GLU A 50 1.58 6.24 30.54
N LYS A 51 0.27 6.22 30.82
CA LYS A 51 -0.49 4.94 30.85
C LYS A 51 -0.27 4.23 29.51
N ALA A 52 -0.12 2.90 29.53
CA ALA A 52 0.08 2.11 28.33
C ALA A 52 -0.91 2.56 27.24
N VAL A 53 -0.41 2.97 26.08
CA VAL A 53 -1.23 3.44 24.96
C VAL A 53 -2.13 2.28 24.57
N SER A 54 -3.39 2.35 24.99
CA SER A 54 -4.39 1.37 24.59
C SER A 54 -4.49 1.42 23.06
N PRO A 55 -4.66 0.28 22.37
CA PRO A 55 -4.90 0.32 20.93
C PRO A 55 -6.06 1.29 20.68
N PRO A 56 -5.95 2.20 19.70
CA PRO A 56 -7.04 3.09 19.39
C PRO A 56 -8.28 2.25 19.13
N GLY A 57 -9.33 2.49 19.93
CA GLY A 57 -10.61 1.83 19.77
C GLY A 57 -11.31 2.30 18.51
N ASP A 58 -12.63 2.22 18.51
CA ASP A 58 -13.41 2.77 17.41
C ASP A 58 -13.12 4.26 17.27
N ARG A 59 -12.88 4.70 16.04
CA ARG A 59 -12.46 6.08 15.74
C ARG A 59 -13.30 6.64 14.60
N GLU A 60 -13.77 7.86 14.80
CA GLU A 60 -14.40 8.66 13.77
C GLU A 60 -13.50 9.83 13.36
N VAL A 61 -13.43 10.13 12.07
CA VAL A 61 -12.72 11.28 11.52
C VAL A 61 -13.42 11.80 10.27
N PHE A 62 -13.31 13.09 10.00
CA PHE A 62 -13.70 13.66 8.72
C PHE A 62 -12.48 13.85 7.84
N LEU A 63 -12.47 13.24 6.66
CA LEU A 63 -11.37 13.34 5.71
C LEU A 63 -11.85 13.99 4.42
N TRP A 64 -10.99 14.81 3.82
CA TRP A 64 -11.15 15.24 2.45
C TRP A 64 -10.88 14.06 1.53
N LYS A 65 -11.90 13.58 0.82
CA LYS A 65 -11.80 12.41 -0.03
C LYS A 65 -12.03 12.80 -1.48
N ARG A 66 -11.12 12.37 -2.37
CA ARG A 66 -11.28 12.52 -3.81
C ARG A 66 -12.51 11.75 -4.32
N GLY A 67 -13.28 12.37 -5.20
CA GLY A 67 -14.34 11.72 -5.95
C GLY A 67 -13.83 10.57 -6.82
N ARG A 68 -14.75 9.71 -7.28
CA ARG A 68 -14.41 8.59 -8.17
C ARG A 68 -14.05 9.11 -9.57
N ASP A 69 -14.96 9.90 -10.13
CA ASP A 69 -14.93 10.33 -11.53
C ASP A 69 -14.67 11.83 -11.67
N ASN A 70 -14.82 12.59 -10.57
CA ASN A 70 -14.45 14.00 -10.52
C ASN A 70 -13.18 14.17 -9.69
N ALA A 71 -12.34 15.12 -10.10
CA ALA A 71 -11.08 15.42 -9.42
C ALA A 71 -11.25 16.17 -8.10
N GLN A 72 -12.49 16.35 -7.63
CA GLN A 72 -12.81 17.14 -6.47
C GLN A 72 -12.60 16.36 -5.18
N PHE A 73 -12.03 17.01 -4.18
CA PHE A 73 -12.02 16.50 -2.81
C PHE A 73 -13.22 17.05 -2.06
N LEU A 74 -13.95 16.16 -1.38
CA LEU A 74 -15.11 16.54 -0.58
C LEU A 74 -14.97 15.92 0.81
N ARG A 75 -15.42 16.65 1.83
CA ARG A 75 -15.40 16.19 3.22
C ARG A 75 -16.31 14.97 3.39
N ARG A 76 -15.79 13.91 3.99
CA ARG A 76 -16.49 12.63 4.20
C ARG A 76 -16.21 12.12 5.60
N ARG A 77 -17.24 11.59 6.25
CA ARG A 77 -17.12 10.97 7.57
C ARG A 77 -16.63 9.53 7.40
N PHE A 78 -15.54 9.19 8.07
CA PHE A 78 -14.97 7.84 8.14
C PHE A 78 -15.08 7.32 9.57
N VAL A 79 -15.50 6.07 9.72
CA VAL A 79 -15.65 5.40 11.01
C VAL A 79 -14.92 4.07 10.94
N LEU A 80 -13.84 3.95 11.72
CA LEU A 80 -13.13 2.70 11.95
C LEU A 80 -13.78 2.02 13.17
N LEU A 81 -14.35 0.85 12.95
CA LEU A 81 -14.82 -0.05 14.00
C LEU A 81 -13.74 -1.12 14.19
N ALA A 82 -12.77 -0.82 15.06
CA ALA A 82 -11.54 -1.58 15.19
C ALA A 82 -11.82 -3.01 15.67
N ARG A 83 -12.77 -3.16 16.62
CA ARG A 83 -13.18 -4.47 17.16
C ARG A 83 -13.88 -5.35 16.12
N GLU A 84 -14.68 -4.74 15.26
CA GLU A 84 -15.40 -5.43 14.17
C GLU A 84 -14.51 -5.70 12.95
N GLY A 85 -13.34 -5.06 12.86
CA GLY A 85 -12.48 -5.15 11.69
C GLY A 85 -13.08 -4.46 10.45
N LEU A 86 -13.85 -3.37 10.64
CA LEU A 86 -14.54 -2.68 9.56
C LEU A 86 -14.18 -1.20 9.51
N LEU A 87 -13.90 -0.70 8.30
CA LEU A 87 -13.86 0.71 7.99
C LEU A 87 -15.10 1.09 7.18
N LYS A 88 -15.87 2.06 7.66
CA LYS A 88 -17.05 2.60 6.98
C LYS A 88 -16.79 4.04 6.58
N TYR A 89 -17.37 4.49 5.45
CA TYR A 89 -17.43 5.91 5.16
C TYR A 89 -18.80 6.33 4.62
N TYR A 90 -19.16 7.58 4.90
CA TYR A 90 -20.46 8.15 4.59
C TYR A 90 -20.30 9.36 3.67
N THR A 91 -21.19 9.49 2.70
CA THR A 91 -21.20 10.65 1.78
C THR A 91 -21.76 11.90 2.40
N LYS A 92 -22.72 11.75 3.31
CA LYS A 92 -23.35 12.81 4.10
C LYS A 92 -22.93 12.62 5.56
N GLU A 93 -22.75 13.71 6.29
CA GLU A 93 -22.29 13.68 7.69
C GLU A 93 -23.30 12.92 8.56
N GLU A 94 -24.59 13.22 8.44
CA GLU A 94 -25.68 12.53 9.16
C GLU A 94 -26.24 11.32 8.40
N GLY A 95 -25.50 10.78 7.43
CA GLY A 95 -25.94 9.60 6.68
C GLY A 95 -26.05 8.37 7.59
N LYS A 96 -27.24 7.77 7.66
CA LYS A 96 -27.47 6.51 8.41
C LYS A 96 -26.87 5.29 7.73
N THR A 97 -26.75 5.31 6.41
CA THR A 97 -26.23 4.17 5.62
C THR A 97 -24.83 4.47 5.07
N PRO A 98 -23.83 3.61 5.32
CA PRO A 98 -22.49 3.81 4.79
C PRO A 98 -22.49 3.69 3.26
N LYS A 99 -21.70 4.54 2.61
CA LYS A 99 -21.47 4.46 1.16
C LYS A 99 -20.60 3.24 0.80
N ALA A 100 -19.69 2.86 1.69
CA ALA A 100 -18.97 1.60 1.62
C ALA A 100 -18.66 1.08 3.02
N VAL A 101 -18.63 -0.25 3.13
CA VAL A 101 -18.11 -0.99 4.27
C VAL A 101 -16.90 -1.76 3.75
N ILE A 102 -15.75 -1.57 4.38
CA ILE A 102 -14.44 -2.07 3.93
C ILE A 102 -13.90 -2.97 5.03
N ASN A 103 -13.56 -4.21 4.70
CA ASN A 103 -12.97 -5.14 5.66
C ASN A 103 -11.48 -4.83 5.86
N ILE A 104 -11.03 -4.78 7.11
CA ILE A 104 -9.64 -4.54 7.48
C ILE A 104 -8.71 -5.64 6.95
N LYS A 105 -9.21 -6.86 6.73
CA LYS A 105 -8.46 -7.96 6.11
C LYS A 105 -7.78 -7.56 4.80
N ASP A 106 -8.51 -6.87 3.93
CA ASP A 106 -8.08 -6.54 2.56
C ASP A 106 -7.61 -5.09 2.41
N LEU A 107 -7.58 -4.33 3.52
CA LEU A 107 -7.23 -2.91 3.52
C LEU A 107 -5.71 -2.74 3.54
N ASN A 108 -5.21 -1.83 2.70
CA ASN A 108 -3.87 -1.24 2.82
C ASN A 108 -3.96 0.29 2.88
N ALA A 109 -2.97 0.91 3.51
CA ALA A 109 -2.83 2.37 3.57
C ALA A 109 -1.37 2.75 3.37
N THR A 110 -1.10 3.75 2.52
CA THR A 110 0.25 4.24 2.23
C THR A 110 0.20 5.74 1.92
N PHE A 111 1.11 6.52 2.49
CA PHE A 111 1.23 7.94 2.18
C PHE A 111 1.75 8.11 0.74
N GLN A 112 1.08 8.97 -0.03
CA GLN A 112 1.32 9.19 -1.47
C GLN A 112 1.23 10.69 -1.77
N THR A 113 1.97 11.50 -1.00
CA THR A 113 1.85 12.96 -0.94
C THR A 113 2.08 13.62 -2.29
N GLU A 114 3.13 13.23 -3.01
CA GLU A 114 3.45 13.75 -4.35
C GLU A 114 2.39 13.35 -5.39
N LYS A 115 2.00 12.07 -5.41
CA LYS A 115 0.99 11.56 -6.35
C LYS A 115 -0.36 12.25 -6.17
N ILE A 116 -0.75 12.50 -4.93
CA ILE A 116 -2.02 13.14 -4.57
C ILE A 116 -1.94 14.66 -4.75
N GLY A 117 -0.75 15.26 -4.69
CA GLY A 117 -0.54 16.70 -4.72
C GLY A 117 -0.93 17.37 -3.41
N HIS A 118 -0.80 16.68 -2.28
CA HIS A 118 -1.10 17.21 -0.95
C HIS A 118 -0.10 16.68 0.09
N PRO A 119 0.45 17.53 0.99
CA PRO A 119 1.48 17.12 1.97
C PRO A 119 1.00 16.02 2.93
N HIS A 120 -0.31 15.87 3.09
CA HIS A 120 -0.97 14.88 3.95
C HIS A 120 -1.73 13.81 3.14
N GLY A 121 -1.40 13.64 1.87
CA GLY A 121 -2.08 12.69 0.98
C GLY A 121 -1.86 11.23 1.40
N LEU A 122 -2.95 10.54 1.74
CA LEU A 122 -2.98 9.12 2.08
C LEU A 122 -3.80 8.35 1.02
N GLN A 123 -3.22 7.29 0.49
CA GLN A 123 -3.93 6.33 -0.37
C GLN A 123 -4.38 5.14 0.47
N ILE A 124 -5.68 4.87 0.49
CA ILE A 124 -6.27 3.66 1.07
C ILE A 124 -6.72 2.76 -0.07
N THR A 125 -6.30 1.49 -0.05
CA THR A 125 -6.73 0.48 -1.01
C THR A 125 -7.45 -0.67 -0.35
N TYR A 126 -8.40 -1.26 -1.06
CA TYR A 126 -9.09 -2.48 -0.62
C TYR A 126 -9.61 -3.27 -1.82
N ARG A 127 -9.86 -4.56 -1.61
CA ARG A 127 -10.44 -5.44 -2.63
C ARG A 127 -11.94 -5.21 -2.74
N ARG A 128 -12.45 -5.09 -3.97
CA ARG A 128 -13.88 -4.97 -4.28
C ARG A 128 -14.16 -5.65 -5.60
N GLU A 129 -15.03 -6.67 -5.60
CA GLU A 129 -15.49 -7.34 -6.84
C GLU A 129 -14.32 -7.80 -7.73
N GLY A 130 -13.26 -8.37 -7.13
CA GLY A 130 -12.06 -8.81 -7.86
C GLY A 130 -11.07 -7.69 -8.24
N HIS A 131 -11.43 -6.42 -8.02
CA HIS A 131 -10.62 -5.25 -8.33
C HIS A 131 -10.00 -4.61 -7.09
N THR A 132 -8.96 -3.78 -7.29
CA THR A 132 -8.36 -2.95 -6.25
C THR A 132 -8.95 -1.54 -6.30
N ARG A 133 -9.74 -1.20 -5.29
CA ARG A 133 -10.33 0.14 -5.18
C ARG A 133 -9.37 1.09 -4.46
N ASN A 134 -8.97 2.17 -5.14
CA ASN A 134 -8.25 3.30 -4.56
C ASN A 134 -9.20 4.35 -3.97
N LEU A 135 -8.93 4.76 -2.74
CA LEU A 135 -9.41 6.00 -2.13
C LEU A 135 -8.21 6.91 -1.88
N PHE A 136 -8.30 8.14 -2.35
CA PHE A 136 -7.30 9.18 -2.06
C PHE A 136 -7.91 10.16 -1.07
N VAL A 137 -7.28 10.31 0.09
CA VAL A 137 -7.78 11.13 1.18
C VAL A 137 -6.67 12.01 1.75
N TYR A 138 -7.05 13.08 2.43
CA TYR A 138 -6.15 13.84 3.29
C TYR A 138 -6.92 14.46 4.46
N HIS A 139 -6.16 14.97 5.43
CA HIS A 139 -6.64 15.85 6.49
C HIS A 139 -5.77 17.12 6.51
N ASP A 140 -6.32 18.26 6.92
CA ASP A 140 -5.57 19.52 6.97
C ASP A 140 -4.50 19.51 8.09
N SER A 141 -4.80 18.86 9.22
CA SER A 141 -3.83 18.52 10.27
C SER A 141 -3.00 17.27 9.93
N GLY A 142 -1.68 17.42 9.97
CA GLY A 142 -0.72 16.32 9.81
C GLY A 142 -0.80 15.30 10.96
N LYS A 143 -1.09 15.75 12.19
CA LYS A 143 -1.29 14.85 13.33
C LYS A 143 -2.49 13.94 13.11
N GLU A 144 -3.64 14.50 12.73
CA GLU A 144 -4.86 13.70 12.54
C GLU A 144 -4.72 12.65 11.44
N ILE A 145 -4.06 12.97 10.31
CA ILE A 145 -3.87 11.96 9.26
C ILE A 145 -2.90 10.85 9.67
N VAL A 146 -1.85 11.17 10.45
CA VAL A 146 -0.87 10.19 10.93
C VAL A 146 -1.49 9.33 12.04
N ASP A 147 -2.27 9.93 12.94
CA ASP A 147 -3.01 9.20 13.96
C ASP A 147 -4.06 8.28 13.33
N TRP A 148 -4.76 8.75 12.29
CA TRP A 148 -5.68 7.92 11.50
C TRP A 148 -4.97 6.75 10.83
N PHE A 149 -3.82 6.99 10.21
CA PHE A 149 -2.99 5.94 9.62
C PHE A 149 -2.55 4.90 10.67
N ASN A 150 -2.09 5.34 11.84
CA ASN A 150 -1.72 4.45 12.92
C ASN A 150 -2.92 3.71 13.54
N ALA A 151 -4.12 4.28 13.53
CA ALA A 151 -5.34 3.59 13.92
C ALA A 151 -5.71 2.45 12.95
N LEU A 152 -5.60 2.69 11.63
CA LEU A 152 -5.75 1.63 10.63
C LEU A 152 -4.71 0.52 10.83
N ARG A 153 -3.46 0.90 11.14
CA ARG A 153 -2.39 -0.05 11.45
C ARG A 153 -2.68 -0.88 12.71
N ALA A 154 -3.22 -0.27 13.76
CA ALA A 154 -3.62 -0.98 14.97
C ALA A 154 -4.70 -2.04 14.68
N ALA A 155 -5.77 -1.66 13.97
CA ALA A 155 -6.84 -2.58 13.59
C ALA A 155 -6.32 -3.72 12.68
N ARG A 156 -5.42 -3.40 11.74
CA ARG A 156 -4.72 -4.39 10.90
C ARG A 156 -3.91 -5.39 11.73
N LEU A 157 -3.14 -4.93 12.71
CA LEU A 157 -2.36 -5.81 13.59
C LEU A 157 -3.27 -6.72 14.42
N GLN A 158 -4.38 -6.20 14.94
CA GLN A 158 -5.36 -7.00 15.66
C GLN A 158 -5.94 -8.12 14.78
N TYR A 159 -6.32 -7.81 13.55
CA TYR A 159 -6.76 -8.81 12.58
C TYR A 159 -5.67 -9.87 12.33
N LEU A 160 -4.42 -9.44 12.11
CA LEU A 160 -3.31 -10.35 11.82
C LEU A 160 -3.02 -11.31 12.97
N LYS A 161 -3.07 -10.85 14.23
CA LYS A 161 -2.92 -11.70 15.42
C LYS A 161 -3.98 -12.78 15.51
N LEU A 162 -5.22 -12.47 15.11
CA LEU A 162 -6.31 -13.44 15.08
C LEU A 162 -6.18 -14.42 13.91
N ALA A 163 -5.72 -13.94 12.76
CA ALA A 163 -5.57 -14.76 11.56
C ALA A 163 -4.33 -15.68 11.61
N PHE A 164 -3.30 -15.29 12.37
CA PHE A 164 -2.02 -16.00 12.49
C PHE A 164 -1.58 -16.07 13.97
N PRO A 165 -2.31 -16.82 14.82
CA PRO A 165 -2.04 -16.87 16.26
C PRO A 165 -0.66 -17.45 16.62
N ASP A 166 -0.10 -18.28 15.74
CA ASP A 166 1.18 -18.95 15.95
C ASP A 166 2.39 -18.10 15.54
N LEU A 167 2.18 -16.96 14.86
CA LEU A 167 3.26 -16.08 14.44
C LEU A 167 3.56 -15.03 15.52
N PRO A 168 4.85 -14.78 15.82
CA PRO A 168 5.22 -13.72 16.76
C PRO A 168 4.84 -12.35 16.19
N GLU A 169 4.52 -11.40 17.07
CA GLU A 169 4.10 -10.05 16.66
C GLU A 169 5.12 -9.37 15.74
N SER A 170 6.41 -9.60 15.93
CA SER A 170 7.49 -9.07 15.10
C SER A 170 7.40 -9.51 13.63
N GLU A 171 6.85 -10.69 13.35
CA GLU A 171 6.62 -11.17 11.97
C GLU A 171 5.32 -10.63 11.37
N LEU A 172 4.37 -10.20 12.21
CA LEU A 172 3.11 -9.60 11.77
C LEU A 172 3.25 -8.12 11.43
N VAL A 173 4.15 -7.39 12.11
CA VAL A 173 4.34 -5.93 11.93
C VAL A 173 4.61 -5.53 10.46
N PRO A 174 5.48 -6.24 9.70
CA PRO A 174 5.69 -5.97 8.28
C PRO A 174 4.45 -6.17 7.39
N LEU A 175 3.43 -6.90 7.87
CA LEU A 175 2.22 -7.24 7.13
C LEU A 175 1.05 -6.26 7.38
N ILE A 176 1.22 -5.33 8.32
CA ILE A 176 0.17 -4.40 8.77
C ILE A 176 -0.28 -3.48 7.61
N THR A 177 0.66 -2.70 7.07
CA THR A 177 0.50 -1.84 5.90
C THR A 177 1.78 -1.90 5.09
N ARG A 178 1.69 -1.60 3.79
CA ARG A 178 2.80 -1.74 2.85
C ARG A 178 2.85 -0.60 1.84
N ASN A 179 4.07 -0.24 1.49
CA ASN A 179 4.34 0.67 0.39
C ASN A 179 4.47 -0.14 -0.92
N TYR A 180 4.16 0.51 -2.03
CA TYR A 180 4.50 -0.04 -3.34
C TYR A 180 6.02 -0.01 -3.52
N LEU A 181 6.60 -1.12 -3.94
CA LEU A 181 8.06 -1.26 -4.10
C LEU A 181 8.58 -0.32 -5.19
N LYS A 182 7.87 -0.24 -6.31
CA LYS A 182 8.11 0.73 -7.37
C LYS A 182 6.81 1.14 -8.03
N GLN A 183 6.75 2.42 -8.43
CA GLN A 183 5.65 2.98 -9.20
C GLN A 183 6.20 3.89 -10.29
N GLY A 184 5.48 4.02 -11.40
CA GLY A 184 5.94 4.82 -12.52
C GLY A 184 5.19 4.53 -13.80
N PHE A 185 5.45 5.32 -14.84
CA PHE A 185 4.88 5.05 -16.15
C PHE A 185 5.71 4.01 -16.92
N MET A 186 5.03 3.06 -17.54
CA MET A 186 5.55 2.22 -18.61
C MET A 186 4.53 2.21 -19.76
N GLU A 187 4.95 1.89 -20.98
CA GLU A 187 4.01 1.53 -22.05
C GLU A 187 3.81 0.01 -22.05
N LYS A 188 2.60 -0.44 -22.41
CA LYS A 188 2.29 -1.86 -22.60
C LYS A 188 1.51 -2.08 -23.89
N THR A 189 1.69 -3.23 -24.51
CA THR A 189 0.82 -3.73 -25.59
C THR A 189 -0.24 -4.71 -25.05
N GLY A 190 -1.11 -5.21 -25.92
CA GLY A 190 -2.12 -6.22 -25.61
C GLY A 190 -1.57 -7.65 -25.67
N PRO A 191 -2.40 -8.65 -25.31
CA PRO A 191 -2.01 -10.05 -25.28
C PRO A 191 -1.48 -10.59 -26.61
N LYS A 192 -1.98 -10.08 -27.75
CA LYS A 192 -1.53 -10.53 -29.07
C LYS A 192 -0.25 -9.83 -29.53
N GLN A 193 0.24 -8.86 -28.78
CA GLN A 193 1.46 -8.07 -29.04
C GLN A 193 1.42 -7.33 -30.37
N ARG A 194 0.22 -7.15 -30.93
CA ARG A 194 -0.05 -6.41 -32.18
C ARG A 194 -0.84 -5.14 -31.92
N GLU A 195 -1.44 -5.05 -30.74
CA GLU A 195 -2.19 -3.89 -30.31
C GLU A 195 -1.25 -2.71 -30.07
N PRO A 196 -1.70 -1.47 -30.32
CA PRO A 196 -0.90 -0.28 -30.05
C PRO A 196 -0.45 -0.22 -28.59
N PHE A 197 0.80 0.23 -28.39
CA PHE A 197 1.31 0.49 -27.05
C PHE A 197 0.51 1.61 -26.38
N LYS A 198 0.21 1.42 -25.10
CA LYS A 198 -0.51 2.40 -24.28
C LYS A 198 0.31 2.71 -23.04
N LYS A 199 0.59 3.99 -22.80
CA LYS A 199 1.16 4.50 -21.54
C LYS A 199 0.19 4.21 -20.39
N ARG A 200 0.69 3.61 -19.32
CA ARG A 200 -0.05 3.28 -18.10
C ARG A 200 0.81 3.57 -16.87
N TRP A 201 0.15 3.97 -15.78
CA TRP A 201 0.81 4.08 -14.48
C TRP A 201 0.82 2.70 -13.83
N PHE A 202 1.99 2.21 -13.45
CA PHE A 202 2.18 0.92 -12.81
C PHE A 202 2.49 1.08 -11.32
N ALA A 203 2.05 0.13 -10.52
CA ALA A 203 2.39 0.02 -9.10
C ALA A 203 2.65 -1.45 -8.74
N LEU A 204 3.86 -1.73 -8.24
CA LEU A 204 4.27 -3.06 -7.81
C LEU A 204 4.02 -3.24 -6.32
N ASP A 205 3.07 -4.11 -5.99
CA ASP A 205 2.77 -4.53 -4.63
C ASP A 205 3.55 -5.82 -4.33
N PRO A 206 4.61 -5.78 -3.51
CA PRO A 206 5.43 -6.95 -3.23
C PRO A 206 4.70 -7.95 -2.33
N LEU A 207 3.82 -7.51 -1.43
CA LEU A 207 3.15 -8.39 -0.47
C LEU A 207 2.00 -9.16 -1.10
N GLU A 208 1.27 -8.54 -2.03
CA GLU A 208 0.27 -9.26 -2.82
C GLU A 208 0.86 -9.87 -4.10
N ARG A 209 2.13 -9.61 -4.41
CA ARG A 209 2.81 -10.04 -5.65
C ARG A 209 2.00 -9.65 -6.90
N ARG A 210 1.63 -8.38 -6.96
CA ARG A 210 0.79 -7.82 -8.05
C ARG A 210 1.45 -6.62 -8.68
N LEU A 211 1.55 -6.63 -10.00
CA LEU A 211 1.84 -5.45 -10.78
C LEU A 211 0.52 -4.88 -11.32
N LEU A 212 0.00 -3.85 -10.65
CA LEU A 212 -1.24 -3.17 -11.01
C LEU A 212 -0.95 -2.10 -12.06
N TYR A 213 -1.87 -1.88 -13.02
CA TYR A 213 -1.73 -0.79 -13.98
C TYR A 213 -3.01 0.01 -14.18
N TYR A 214 -2.85 1.33 -14.29
CA TYR A 214 -3.91 2.33 -14.31
C TYR A 214 -3.78 3.23 -15.55
N LYS A 215 -4.88 3.87 -15.98
CA LYS A 215 -4.79 4.88 -17.03
C LYS A 215 -4.08 6.13 -16.49
N ASN A 216 -4.46 6.56 -15.28
CA ASN A 216 -3.83 7.65 -14.54
C ASN A 216 -3.49 7.22 -13.11
N PRO A 217 -2.50 7.87 -12.44
CA PRO A 217 -2.08 7.50 -11.09
C PRO A 217 -3.17 7.61 -10.01
N LEU A 218 -4.15 8.50 -10.23
CA LEU A 218 -5.25 8.77 -9.30
C LEU A 218 -6.59 8.14 -9.72
N ASP A 219 -6.56 7.15 -10.63
CA ASP A 219 -7.77 6.42 -11.00
C ASP A 219 -8.28 5.58 -9.82
N ALA A 220 -9.60 5.51 -9.68
CA ALA A 220 -10.24 4.77 -8.61
C ALA A 220 -10.05 3.24 -8.71
N PHE A 221 -9.81 2.70 -9.90
CA PHE A 221 -9.65 1.27 -10.15
C PHE A 221 -8.54 1.02 -11.17
N GLU A 222 -7.86 -0.10 -11.04
CA GLU A 222 -6.90 -0.56 -12.03
C GLU A 222 -7.60 -0.94 -13.34
N GLN A 223 -6.87 -0.81 -14.45
CA GLN A 223 -7.26 -1.34 -15.76
C GLN A 223 -6.98 -2.84 -15.87
N GLY A 224 -6.12 -3.35 -15.00
CA GLY A 224 -5.81 -4.76 -14.86
C GLY A 224 -4.56 -4.96 -14.00
N GLN A 225 -4.16 -6.22 -13.88
CA GLN A 225 -3.04 -6.63 -13.05
C GLN A 225 -2.23 -7.74 -13.73
N VAL A 226 -0.99 -7.91 -13.26
CA VAL A 226 -0.17 -9.10 -13.51
C VAL A 226 0.08 -9.75 -12.15
N LEU A 227 -0.32 -11.01 -12.00
CA LEU A 227 0.07 -11.81 -10.85
C LEU A 227 1.52 -12.26 -11.04
N LEU A 228 2.32 -12.19 -9.98
CA LEU A 228 3.75 -12.51 -10.02
C LEU A 228 4.01 -13.75 -9.15
N GLY A 229 4.14 -14.92 -9.77
CA GLY A 229 4.54 -16.15 -9.06
C GLY A 229 6.04 -16.19 -8.81
N ARG A 230 6.56 -17.40 -8.54
CA ARG A 230 8.00 -17.62 -8.33
C ARG A 230 8.69 -18.10 -9.60
N ASN A 231 10.01 -17.99 -9.61
CA ASN A 231 10.85 -18.46 -10.72
C ASN A 231 10.62 -19.95 -11.01
N GLU A 232 10.50 -20.78 -9.97
CA GLU A 232 10.28 -22.23 -10.12
C GLU A 232 8.89 -22.56 -10.71
N GLN A 233 7.99 -21.59 -10.76
CA GLN A 233 6.65 -21.72 -11.33
C GLN A 233 6.55 -21.18 -12.76
N GLY A 234 7.68 -20.91 -13.42
CA GLY A 234 7.72 -20.42 -14.80
C GLY A 234 7.49 -18.90 -14.94
N TYR A 235 7.72 -18.15 -13.87
CA TYR A 235 7.75 -16.68 -13.93
C TYR A 235 9.17 -16.18 -14.13
N GLU A 236 9.37 -15.21 -15.02
CA GLU A 236 10.70 -14.66 -15.31
C GLU A 236 10.59 -13.20 -15.74
N VAL A 237 11.64 -12.41 -15.52
CA VAL A 237 11.73 -11.03 -16.03
C VAL A 237 13.03 -10.84 -16.82
N CYS A 238 12.89 -10.52 -18.11
CA CYS A 238 13.98 -10.34 -19.06
C CYS A 238 14.09 -8.88 -19.52
N GLU A 239 15.31 -8.46 -19.86
CA GLU A 239 15.62 -7.10 -20.36
C GLU A 239 15.33 -6.91 -21.86
N ASP A 240 14.90 -7.97 -22.54
CA ASP A 240 14.74 -7.97 -23.99
C ASP A 240 13.30 -7.68 -24.45
N LEU A 241 13.20 -7.12 -25.66
CA LEU A 241 11.97 -7.06 -26.43
C LEU A 241 11.94 -8.20 -27.46
N PRO A 242 10.80 -8.88 -27.65
CA PRO A 242 10.65 -9.82 -28.76
C PRO A 242 10.95 -9.18 -30.12
N LYS A 243 11.54 -9.96 -31.03
CA LYS A 243 11.83 -9.50 -32.40
C LYS A 243 10.53 -9.09 -33.10
N GLY A 244 10.58 -7.96 -33.82
CA GLY A 244 9.46 -7.49 -34.64
C GLY A 244 8.41 -6.64 -33.91
N ILE A 245 8.63 -6.28 -32.64
CA ILE A 245 7.78 -5.33 -31.91
C ILE A 245 7.86 -3.94 -32.57
N ARG A 246 6.69 -3.33 -32.80
CA ARG A 246 6.54 -1.98 -33.38
C ARG A 246 5.48 -1.19 -32.62
N GLY A 247 5.52 0.14 -32.76
CA GLY A 247 4.50 1.05 -32.21
C GLY A 247 4.75 1.52 -30.78
N ASN A 248 5.84 1.09 -30.13
CA ASN A 248 6.33 1.66 -28.87
C ASN A 248 7.06 2.99 -29.10
N ARG A 249 6.82 3.97 -28.23
CA ARG A 249 7.54 5.25 -28.24
C ARG A 249 8.87 5.10 -27.51
N TRP A 250 8.85 4.42 -26.37
CA TRP A 250 10.04 4.21 -25.54
C TRP A 250 10.85 2.99 -25.97
N LYS A 251 12.18 3.07 -25.85
CA LYS A 251 13.12 2.07 -26.38
C LYS A 251 13.61 1.07 -25.35
N ALA A 252 13.79 1.49 -24.10
CA ALA A 252 14.20 0.63 -22.99
C ALA A 252 13.07 -0.36 -22.70
N GLY A 253 13.25 -1.64 -23.02
CA GLY A 253 12.19 -2.64 -22.98
C GLY A 253 12.36 -3.66 -21.86
N LEU A 254 11.28 -4.26 -21.39
CA LEU A 254 11.38 -5.42 -20.52
C LEU A 254 10.18 -6.34 -20.73
N THR A 255 10.41 -7.63 -20.52
CA THR A 255 9.38 -8.67 -20.68
C THR A 255 9.17 -9.39 -19.36
N VAL A 256 7.93 -9.42 -18.89
CA VAL A 256 7.50 -10.26 -17.76
C VAL A 256 6.83 -11.51 -18.31
N ILE A 257 7.44 -12.66 -18.06
CA ILE A 257 6.96 -13.97 -18.47
C ILE A 257 6.13 -14.55 -17.32
N THR A 258 4.95 -15.05 -17.68
CA THR A 258 4.06 -15.82 -16.80
C THR A 258 3.68 -17.12 -17.52
N PRO A 259 3.20 -18.16 -16.80
CA PRO A 259 2.75 -19.41 -17.44
C PRO A 259 1.68 -19.21 -18.52
N GLU A 260 0.83 -18.20 -18.36
CA GLU A 260 -0.28 -17.94 -19.30
C GLU A 260 0.15 -17.12 -20.51
N ARG A 261 1.02 -16.11 -20.31
CA ARG A 261 1.48 -15.22 -21.39
C ARG A 261 2.71 -14.40 -21.04
N LYS A 262 3.27 -13.76 -22.08
CA LYS A 262 4.31 -12.73 -21.97
C LYS A 262 3.71 -11.33 -21.97
N PHE A 263 4.11 -10.51 -21.01
CA PHE A 263 3.78 -9.09 -20.93
C PHE A 263 4.98 -8.27 -21.39
N ILE A 264 4.77 -7.43 -22.39
CA ILE A 264 5.83 -6.59 -22.96
C ILE A 264 5.61 -5.16 -22.51
N PHE A 265 6.65 -4.60 -21.90
CA PHE A 265 6.68 -3.23 -21.43
C PHE A 265 7.85 -2.45 -22.03
N THR A 266 7.69 -1.13 -22.12
CA THR A 266 8.80 -0.21 -22.40
C THR A 266 8.79 0.92 -21.37
N CYS A 267 9.97 1.41 -21.01
CA CYS A 267 10.21 2.35 -19.92
C CYS A 267 10.76 3.69 -20.45
N PRO A 268 10.49 4.83 -19.78
CA PRO A 268 10.93 6.15 -20.23
C PRO A 268 12.43 6.31 -20.44
N SER A 269 13.25 5.54 -19.71
CA SER A 269 14.71 5.56 -19.76
C SER A 269 15.28 4.19 -19.35
N GLU A 270 16.56 3.95 -19.66
CA GLU A 270 17.29 2.76 -19.20
C GLU A 270 17.42 2.70 -17.67
N LYS A 271 17.50 3.87 -17.01
CA LYS A 271 17.48 3.95 -15.55
C LYS A 271 16.18 3.39 -14.98
N GLU A 272 15.03 3.82 -15.51
CA GLU A 272 13.71 3.33 -15.08
C GLU A 272 13.56 1.82 -15.36
N GLN A 273 14.01 1.37 -16.52
CA GLN A 273 14.02 -0.05 -16.89
C GLN A 273 14.82 -0.88 -15.88
N ARG A 274 16.05 -0.46 -15.53
CA ARG A 274 16.90 -1.15 -14.57
C ARG A 274 16.24 -1.25 -13.19
N GLU A 275 15.67 -0.15 -12.70
CA GLU A 275 14.95 -0.13 -11.42
C GLU A 275 13.69 -1.03 -11.43
N TRP A 276 12.96 -1.08 -12.56
CA TRP A 276 11.82 -2.00 -12.74
C TRP A 276 12.27 -3.46 -12.75
N LEU A 277 13.33 -3.79 -13.49
CA LEU A 277 13.91 -5.13 -13.54
C LEU A 277 14.36 -5.59 -12.15
N GLU A 278 15.10 -4.76 -11.43
CA GLU A 278 15.56 -5.05 -10.06
C GLU A 278 14.38 -5.31 -9.13
N SER A 279 13.39 -4.41 -9.13
CA SER A 279 12.20 -4.54 -8.27
C SER A 279 11.39 -5.80 -8.59
N LEU A 280 11.16 -6.09 -9.87
CA LEU A 280 10.40 -7.27 -10.28
C LEU A 280 11.16 -8.56 -9.96
N ARG A 281 12.46 -8.64 -10.26
CA ARG A 281 13.30 -9.79 -9.92
C ARG A 281 13.32 -10.04 -8.42
N GLY A 282 13.45 -8.99 -7.60
CA GLY A 282 13.37 -9.08 -6.15
C GLY A 282 12.04 -9.67 -5.66
N VAL A 283 10.92 -9.30 -6.28
CA VAL A 283 9.62 -9.90 -5.95
C VAL A 283 9.55 -11.37 -6.38
N LEU A 284 10.04 -11.72 -7.57
CA LEU A 284 10.02 -13.11 -8.05
C LEU A 284 10.87 -14.04 -7.19
N SER A 285 12.04 -13.59 -6.73
CA SER A 285 12.97 -14.37 -5.89
C SER A 285 12.59 -14.41 -4.40
N SER A 286 11.72 -13.51 -3.94
CA SER A 286 11.30 -13.48 -2.53
C SER A 286 10.42 -14.69 -2.18
N PRO A 287 10.47 -15.20 -0.94
CA PRO A 287 9.54 -16.22 -0.47
C PRO A 287 8.10 -15.69 -0.42
N LEU A 288 7.11 -16.59 -0.37
CA LEU A 288 5.72 -16.21 -0.16
C LEU A 288 5.52 -15.81 1.31
N SER A 289 4.79 -14.72 1.53
CA SER A 289 4.37 -14.30 2.87
C SER A 289 3.24 -15.19 3.41
N PRO A 290 3.04 -15.24 4.75
CA PRO A 290 1.93 -15.96 5.37
C PRO A 290 0.56 -15.56 4.80
N LEU A 291 0.36 -14.28 4.49
CA LEU A 291 -0.88 -13.77 3.86
C LEU A 291 -1.13 -14.37 2.48
N GLN A 292 -0.07 -14.58 1.69
CA GLN A 292 -0.19 -15.17 0.36
C GLN A 292 -0.51 -16.66 0.43
N LEU A 293 0.11 -17.38 1.36
CA LEU A 293 -0.19 -18.79 1.60
C LEU A 293 -1.65 -19.00 2.04
N LEU A 294 -2.15 -18.13 2.92
CA LEU A 294 -3.55 -18.14 3.34
C LEU A 294 -4.50 -17.94 2.15
N ASN A 295 -4.25 -16.92 1.32
CA ASN A 295 -5.09 -16.61 0.16
C ASN A 295 -5.04 -17.72 -0.90
N ALA A 296 -3.87 -18.29 -1.18
CA ALA A 296 -3.75 -19.43 -2.10
C ALA A 296 -4.55 -20.66 -1.60
N SER A 297 -4.53 -20.93 -0.29
CA SER A 297 -5.31 -22.02 0.30
C SER A 297 -6.84 -21.79 0.22
N ALA A 298 -7.28 -20.53 0.16
CA ALA A 298 -8.69 -20.18 0.04
C ALA A 298 -9.17 -20.27 -1.42
N GLU A 299 -8.35 -19.85 -2.38
CA GLU A 299 -8.64 -19.96 -3.82
C GLU A 299 -8.70 -21.44 -4.26
N SER A 300 -7.78 -22.29 -3.81
CA SER A 300 -7.80 -23.74 -4.10
C SER A 300 -9.04 -24.46 -3.55
N ARG A 301 -9.61 -23.98 -2.42
CA ARG A 301 -10.84 -24.54 -1.84
C ARG A 301 -12.11 -24.09 -2.55
N CYS A 302 -12.07 -22.95 -3.26
CA CYS A 302 -13.21 -22.42 -3.99
C CYS A 302 -13.29 -22.96 -5.43
N GLY A 303 -12.16 -23.39 -6.02
CA GLY A 303 -12.10 -24.01 -7.36
C GLY A 303 -12.50 -25.50 -7.42
N LEU A 304 -12.97 -26.08 -6.31
CA LEU A 304 -13.45 -27.46 -6.19
C LEU A 304 -14.99 -27.56 -6.07
N ARG A 305 -15.72 -26.50 -6.46
CA ARG A 305 -17.19 -26.49 -6.51
C ARG A 305 -17.70 -26.21 -7.92
#